data_AF-A0A7W6GH26-F1
#
_entry.id   AF-A0A7W6GH26-F1
#
_cell.length_a   1.000
_cell.length_b   1.000
_cell.length_c   1.000
_cell.angle_alpha   90.00
_cell.angle_beta   90.00
_cell.angle_gamma   90.00
#
_symmetry.space_group_name_H-M   'P 1'
#
loop_
_entity.id
_entity.type
_entity.pdbx_description
1 polymer ?
#
loop_
_entity_poly.entity_id
_entity_poly.type
_entity_poly.pdbx_seq_one_letter_code
_entity_poly.pdbx_strand_id
1 'polypeptide(L)'
;MVELSEKMATKVQPERNTSMVQIGLLVVAVGCLAAAPLFLYPIFLMKLLCFALFACAFNLLLGYTGLLSFGHATFFGGAAYFTAHAVKEWGVTPEIGILIGVAGAALLGLVVGFFAIRRQGIYFAMITLALGQMFYFFCLQAGFTHGEDGIQSVPRGHLFGLIDLNQPTNMYYFVLAVFLIGIAMIWRFINSPFGMILKSIRENEQRAISLGYSVRNYKLGAFVMSAALTGLAGGVKALVFQFATLTDVGWQMSGEVILMTLLGGIGTLIGPIVGAGLVVTLQNYLATSDFPVTIITGVVFMACVLLFRRGIVGEFYASRLGKKLGF
;
A
#
# COMPACT_ATOMS: atom_id res chain seq x y z
N MET A 1 17.00 -3.43 57.70
CA MET A 1 15.68 -3.67 57.06
C MET A 1 14.95 -2.38 56.66
N VAL A 2 15.55 -1.19 56.78
CA VAL A 2 14.94 0.08 56.33
C VAL A 2 15.63 0.65 55.07
N GLU A 3 16.92 0.36 54.83
CA GLU A 3 17.66 0.88 53.66
C GLU A 3 17.47 0.10 52.34
N LEU A 4 16.80 -1.06 52.35
CA LEU A 4 16.54 -1.85 51.14
C LEU A 4 15.20 -1.52 50.47
N SER A 5 14.34 -0.75 51.14
CA SER A 5 13.04 -0.35 50.58
C SER A 5 13.13 0.91 49.70
N GLU A 6 14.22 1.66 49.75
CA GLU A 6 14.35 2.95 49.06
C GLU A 6 14.92 2.83 47.63
N LYS A 7 15.56 1.69 47.29
CA LYS A 7 16.15 1.46 45.96
C LYS A 7 15.20 0.85 44.93
N MET A 8 13.95 0.58 45.29
CA MET A 8 12.95 -0.02 44.41
C MET A 8 11.91 0.97 43.86
N ALA A 9 12.10 2.28 44.10
CA ALA A 9 11.40 3.32 43.37
C ALA A 9 12.10 3.53 42.01
N THR A 10 12.02 2.54 41.12
CA THR A 10 12.24 2.75 39.70
C THR A 10 11.23 3.80 39.25
N LYS A 11 11.76 5.00 39.03
CA LYS A 11 11.11 6.14 38.41
C LYS A 11 10.41 5.65 37.15
N VAL A 12 9.10 5.38 37.24
CA VAL A 12 8.24 5.18 36.06
C VAL A 12 8.23 6.53 35.36
N GLN A 13 9.16 6.69 34.42
CA GLN A 13 9.23 7.86 33.57
C GLN A 13 7.92 7.92 32.78
N PRO A 14 7.20 9.06 32.82
CA PRO A 14 5.90 9.13 32.18
C PRO A 14 6.10 9.00 30.67
N GLU A 15 5.49 8.00 30.03
CA GLU A 15 5.42 7.80 28.56
C GLU A 15 4.65 8.94 27.83
N ARG A 16 4.48 10.09 28.46
CA ARG A 16 3.62 11.18 27.97
C ARG A 16 4.34 12.09 26.95
N ASN A 17 5.68 12.11 26.90
CA ASN A 17 6.42 12.96 25.97
C ASN A 17 6.67 12.33 24.59
N THR A 18 6.79 11.01 24.50
CA THR A 18 6.97 10.31 23.21
C THR A 18 5.72 10.44 22.34
N SER A 19 4.52 10.38 22.93
CA SER A 19 3.25 10.55 22.19
C SER A 19 3.09 11.98 21.62
N MET A 20 3.42 13.03 22.38
CA MET A 20 3.31 14.40 21.88
C MET A 20 4.33 14.72 20.78
N VAL A 21 5.56 14.20 20.90
CA VAL A 21 6.59 14.36 19.86
C VAL A 21 6.19 13.60 18.58
N GLN A 22 5.65 12.39 18.71
CA GLN A 22 5.15 11.61 17.58
C GLN A 22 3.96 12.29 16.89
N ILE A 23 3.01 12.82 17.66
CA ILE A 23 1.87 13.58 17.14
C ILE A 23 2.36 14.86 16.45
N GLY A 24 3.30 15.59 17.05
CA GLY A 24 3.90 16.78 16.44
C GLY A 24 4.60 16.47 15.11
N LEU A 25 5.35 15.37 15.04
CA LEU A 25 6.06 14.94 13.83
C LEU A 25 5.08 14.48 12.73
N LEU A 26 3.97 13.86 13.12
CA LEU A 26 2.89 13.46 12.21
C LEU A 26 2.13 14.69 11.66
N VAL A 27 1.84 15.68 12.51
CA VAL A 27 1.22 16.95 12.11
C VAL A 27 2.14 17.73 11.17
N VAL A 28 3.44 17.76 11.45
CA VAL A 28 4.43 18.37 10.54
C VAL A 28 4.49 17.63 9.21
N ALA A 29 4.51 16.29 9.21
CA ALA A 29 4.53 15.51 7.97
C ALA A 29 3.26 15.74 7.12
N VAL A 30 2.09 15.80 7.75
CA VAL A 30 0.81 16.12 7.07
C VAL A 30 0.81 17.57 6.57
N GLY A 31 1.35 18.52 7.35
CA GLY A 31 1.51 19.91 6.95
C GLY A 31 2.46 20.08 5.75
N CYS A 32 3.58 19.37 5.75
CA CYS A 32 4.51 19.35 4.62
C CYS A 32 3.88 18.74 3.37
N LEU A 33 3.11 17.66 3.50
CA LEU A 33 2.35 17.09 2.39
C LEU A 33 1.31 18.09 1.86
N ALA A 34 0.55 18.74 2.73
CA ALA A 34 -0.45 19.74 2.32
C ALA A 34 0.17 20.95 1.60
N ALA A 35 1.41 21.34 1.94
CA ALA A 35 2.15 22.42 1.31
C ALA A 35 2.97 21.98 0.07
N ALA A 36 3.21 20.69 -0.12
CA ALA A 36 4.01 20.16 -1.22
C ALA A 36 3.54 20.49 -2.65
N PRO A 37 2.24 20.65 -2.97
CA PRO A 37 1.83 21.08 -4.32
C PRO A 37 2.27 22.51 -4.68
N LEU A 38 2.74 23.31 -3.72
CA LEU A 38 3.33 24.63 -3.97
C LEU A 38 4.75 24.55 -4.53
N PHE A 39 5.46 23.43 -4.32
CA PHE A 39 6.86 23.26 -4.68
C PHE A 39 7.08 22.18 -5.75
N LEU A 40 6.15 21.22 -5.87
CA LEU A 40 6.27 20.06 -6.75
C LEU A 40 5.06 19.93 -7.68
N TYR A 41 5.29 19.29 -8.83
CA TYR A 41 4.24 19.04 -9.81
C TYR A 41 3.11 18.18 -9.20
N PRO A 42 1.84 18.65 -9.18
CA PRO A 42 0.77 17.97 -8.45
C PRO A 42 0.50 16.53 -8.91
N ILE A 43 0.62 16.23 -10.20
CA ILE A 43 0.39 14.88 -10.74
C ILE A 43 1.44 13.90 -10.26
N PHE A 44 2.71 14.33 -10.18
CA PHE A 44 3.78 13.51 -9.61
C PHE A 44 3.50 13.18 -8.15
N LEU A 45 3.02 14.17 -7.39
CA LEU A 45 2.72 14.00 -5.97
C LEU A 45 1.53 13.06 -5.75
N MET A 46 0.48 13.17 -6.58
CA MET A 46 -0.66 12.24 -6.57
C MET A 46 -0.22 10.81 -6.91
N LYS A 47 0.67 10.63 -7.90
CA LYS A 47 1.28 9.33 -8.21
C LYS A 47 1.96 8.74 -6.99
N LEU A 48 2.82 9.54 -6.33
CA LEU A 48 3.54 9.11 -5.14
C LEU A 48 2.58 8.65 -4.03
N LEU A 49 1.50 9.41 -3.77
CA LEU A 49 0.50 9.04 -2.76
C LEU A 49 -0.23 7.73 -3.10
N CYS A 50 -0.63 7.53 -4.37
CA CYS A 50 -1.30 6.29 -4.79
C CYS A 50 -0.38 5.07 -4.61
N PHE A 51 0.87 5.17 -5.07
CA PHE A 51 1.83 4.08 -4.94
C PHE A 51 2.28 3.85 -3.48
N ALA A 52 2.37 4.91 -2.68
CA ALA A 52 2.64 4.78 -1.24
C ALA A 52 1.51 4.03 -0.52
N LEU A 53 0.24 4.35 -0.82
CA LEU A 53 -0.90 3.60 -0.28
C LEU A 53 -0.87 2.14 -0.74
N PHE A 54 -0.55 1.91 -2.02
CA PHE A 54 -0.41 0.56 -2.57
C PHE A 54 0.67 -0.24 -1.83
N ALA A 55 1.84 0.36 -1.61
CA ALA A 55 2.93 -0.24 -0.86
C ALA A 55 2.55 -0.50 0.61
N CYS A 56 1.86 0.44 1.28
CA CYS A 56 1.36 0.24 2.64
C CYS A 56 0.33 -0.90 2.72
N ALA A 57 -0.59 -1.00 1.75
CA ALA A 57 -1.56 -2.08 1.65
C ALA A 57 -0.87 -3.43 1.46
N PHE A 58 0.07 -3.53 0.52
CA PHE A 58 0.87 -4.73 0.32
C PHE A 58 1.66 -5.13 1.57
N ASN A 59 2.24 -4.16 2.27
CA ASN A 59 2.95 -4.39 3.52
C ASN A 59 2.02 -4.82 4.67
N LEU A 60 0.73 -4.49 4.62
CA LEU A 60 -0.24 -5.03 5.58
C LEU A 60 -0.25 -6.56 5.50
N LEU A 61 -0.28 -7.11 4.28
CA LEU A 61 -0.24 -8.55 4.08
C LEU A 61 1.16 -9.11 4.37
N LEU A 62 2.20 -8.65 3.65
CA LEU A 62 3.55 -9.20 3.77
C LEU A 62 4.12 -8.99 5.17
N GLY A 63 4.01 -7.78 5.69
CA GLY A 63 4.61 -7.35 6.95
C GLY A 63 3.93 -7.91 8.19
N TYR A 64 2.61 -8.12 8.20
CA TYR A 64 1.93 -8.60 9.41
C TYR A 64 1.54 -10.08 9.35
N THR A 65 1.41 -10.67 8.15
CA THR A 65 1.05 -12.09 8.00
C THR A 65 2.21 -12.96 7.51
N GLY A 66 3.26 -12.37 6.94
CA GLY A 66 4.37 -13.09 6.33
C GLY A 66 4.07 -13.66 4.93
N LEU A 67 2.93 -13.31 4.34
CA LEU A 67 2.51 -13.82 3.03
C LEU A 67 3.00 -12.90 1.89
N LEU A 68 3.93 -13.40 1.09
CA LEU A 68 4.42 -12.72 -0.11
C LEU A 68 3.53 -13.04 -1.32
N SER A 69 2.83 -12.04 -1.85
CA SER A 69 1.89 -12.22 -2.97
C SER A 69 2.34 -11.46 -4.22
N PHE A 70 2.48 -12.16 -5.34
CA PHE A 70 2.72 -11.55 -6.67
C PHE A 70 1.43 -11.23 -7.42
N GLY A 71 0.26 -11.39 -6.79
CA GLY A 71 -1.04 -11.11 -7.38
C GLY A 71 -1.60 -9.73 -7.06
N HIS A 72 -0.86 -8.85 -6.38
CA HIS A 72 -1.41 -7.56 -5.93
C HIS A 72 -1.71 -6.58 -7.08
N ALA A 73 -0.98 -6.67 -8.19
CA ALA A 73 -1.29 -5.96 -9.43
C ALA A 73 -2.71 -6.24 -9.94
N THR A 74 -3.21 -7.46 -9.76
CA THR A 74 -4.59 -7.84 -10.11
C THR A 74 -5.63 -6.98 -9.39
N PHE A 75 -5.42 -6.70 -8.10
CA PHE A 75 -6.34 -5.87 -7.32
C PHE A 75 -6.18 -4.39 -7.67
N PHE A 76 -4.95 -3.95 -7.92
CA PHE A 76 -4.64 -2.57 -8.28
C PHE A 76 -5.22 -2.21 -9.66
N GLY A 77 -4.81 -2.94 -10.70
CA GLY A 77 -5.29 -2.75 -12.07
C GLY A 77 -6.75 -3.17 -12.26
N GLY A 78 -7.22 -4.22 -11.57
CA GLY A 78 -8.62 -4.61 -11.59
C GLY A 78 -9.55 -3.52 -11.06
N ALA A 79 -9.21 -2.92 -9.92
CA ALA A 79 -9.96 -1.76 -9.41
C ALA A 79 -9.86 -0.54 -10.32
N ALA A 80 -8.71 -0.31 -10.96
CA ALA A 80 -8.55 0.74 -11.95
C ALA A 80 -9.53 0.55 -13.12
N TYR A 81 -9.64 -0.67 -13.66
CA TYR A 81 -10.61 -1.00 -14.71
C TYR A 81 -12.06 -0.86 -14.25
N PHE A 82 -12.42 -1.41 -13.08
CA PHE A 82 -13.79 -1.31 -12.56
C PHE A 82 -14.19 0.15 -12.30
N THR A 83 -13.28 0.96 -11.75
CA THR A 83 -13.52 2.39 -11.50
C THR A 83 -13.63 3.15 -12.83
N ALA A 84 -12.70 2.93 -13.75
CA ALA A 84 -12.68 3.59 -15.05
C ALA A 84 -13.93 3.28 -15.88
N HIS A 85 -14.34 2.01 -15.91
CA HIS A 85 -15.55 1.58 -16.62
C HIS A 85 -16.82 2.15 -15.97
N ALA A 86 -16.95 2.08 -14.65
CA ALA A 86 -18.11 2.64 -13.95
C ALA A 86 -18.26 4.15 -14.19
N VAL A 87 -17.15 4.91 -14.09
CA VAL A 87 -17.19 6.37 -14.24
C VAL A 87 -17.37 6.79 -15.70
N LYS A 88 -16.75 6.07 -16.65
CA LYS A 88 -16.81 6.42 -18.07
C LYS A 88 -18.10 5.94 -18.76
N GLU A 89 -18.51 4.70 -18.55
CA GLU A 89 -19.64 4.10 -19.25
C GLU A 89 -20.96 4.25 -18.50
N TRP A 90 -20.95 4.06 -17.17
CA TRP A 90 -22.17 4.21 -16.37
C TRP A 90 -22.41 5.67 -15.94
N GLY A 91 -21.42 6.55 -16.12
CA GLY A 91 -21.54 7.97 -15.78
C GLY A 91 -21.71 8.23 -14.28
N VAL A 92 -21.31 7.29 -13.42
CA VAL A 92 -21.45 7.46 -11.97
C VAL A 92 -20.47 8.51 -11.45
N THR A 93 -20.81 9.11 -10.32
CA THR A 93 -19.92 10.04 -9.61
C THR A 93 -18.60 9.37 -9.21
N PRO A 94 -17.47 10.09 -9.18
CA PRO A 94 -16.15 9.55 -8.88
C PRO A 94 -16.08 8.75 -7.58
N GLU A 95 -16.78 9.20 -6.53
CA GLU A 95 -16.85 8.49 -5.24
C GLU A 95 -17.46 7.09 -5.37
N ILE A 96 -18.57 6.96 -6.10
CA ILE A 96 -19.25 5.68 -6.35
C ILE A 96 -18.35 4.80 -7.23
N GLY A 97 -17.69 5.38 -8.23
CA GLY A 97 -16.72 4.68 -9.06
C GLY A 97 -15.60 4.03 -8.24
N ILE A 98 -14.99 4.78 -7.33
CA ILE A 98 -13.93 4.27 -6.44
C ILE A 98 -14.50 3.18 -5.52
N LEU A 99 -15.70 3.36 -4.96
CA LEU A 99 -16.32 2.35 -4.10
C LEU A 99 -16.60 1.05 -4.86
N ILE A 100 -17.05 1.12 -6.11
CA ILE A 100 -17.21 -0.04 -7.00
C ILE A 100 -15.86 -0.70 -7.26
N GLY A 101 -14.81 0.09 -7.52
CA GLY A 101 -13.45 -0.43 -7.69
C GLY A 101 -12.92 -1.16 -6.45
N VAL A 102 -13.10 -0.57 -5.27
CA VAL A 102 -12.73 -1.16 -3.98
C VAL A 102 -13.52 -2.44 -3.72
N ALA A 103 -14.83 -2.43 -3.96
CA ALA A 103 -15.68 -3.61 -3.80
C ALA A 103 -15.28 -4.73 -4.76
N GLY A 104 -14.99 -4.40 -6.03
CA GLY A 104 -14.48 -5.33 -7.02
C GLY A 104 -13.13 -5.93 -6.63
N ALA A 105 -12.19 -5.11 -6.15
CA ALA A 105 -10.90 -5.60 -5.65
C ALA A 105 -11.04 -6.44 -4.37
N ALA A 106 -11.95 -6.08 -3.45
CA ALA A 106 -12.23 -6.88 -2.26
C ALA A 106 -12.83 -8.24 -2.63
N LEU A 107 -13.73 -8.29 -3.61
CA LEU A 107 -14.33 -9.53 -4.12
C LEU A 107 -13.29 -10.39 -4.82
N LEU A 108 -12.48 -9.81 -5.71
CA LEU A 108 -11.33 -10.51 -6.32
C LEU A 108 -10.37 -11.01 -5.23
N GLY A 109 -10.10 -10.20 -4.22
CA GLY A 109 -9.28 -10.55 -3.06
C GLY A 109 -9.86 -11.72 -2.27
N LEU A 110 -11.18 -11.79 -2.11
CA LEU A 110 -11.86 -12.88 -1.44
C LEU A 110 -11.72 -14.18 -2.24
N VAL A 111 -11.98 -14.13 -3.54
CA VAL A 111 -11.88 -15.31 -4.43
C VAL A 111 -10.43 -15.79 -4.51
N VAL A 112 -9.49 -14.92 -4.87
CA VAL A 112 -8.06 -15.26 -4.98
C VAL A 112 -7.50 -15.68 -3.63
N GLY A 113 -7.81 -14.94 -2.58
CA GLY A 113 -7.37 -15.21 -1.21
C GLY A 113 -7.87 -16.57 -0.72
N PHE A 114 -9.12 -16.92 -1.01
CA PHE A 114 -9.68 -18.23 -0.64
C PHE A 114 -8.80 -19.36 -1.18
N PHE A 115 -8.45 -19.35 -2.47
CA PHE A 115 -7.60 -20.39 -3.06
C PHE A 115 -6.14 -20.31 -2.60
N ALA A 116 -5.55 -19.12 -2.60
CA ALA A 116 -4.12 -18.94 -2.37
C ALA A 116 -3.68 -19.29 -0.95
N ILE A 117 -4.41 -18.85 0.09
CA ILE A 117 -3.99 -19.00 1.51
C ILE A 117 -3.94 -20.44 2.03
N ARG A 118 -4.39 -21.42 1.23
CA ARG A 118 -4.28 -22.85 1.55
C ARG A 118 -2.84 -23.35 1.50
N ARG A 119 -1.96 -22.61 0.84
CA ARG A 119 -0.52 -22.92 0.74
C ARG A 119 0.29 -21.83 1.44
N GLN A 120 1.54 -22.17 1.79
CA GLN A 120 2.47 -21.27 2.48
C GLN A 120 3.75 -21.10 1.67
N GLY A 121 4.49 -20.03 1.97
CA GLY A 121 5.79 -19.74 1.39
C GLY A 121 5.76 -19.58 -0.14
N ILE A 122 6.67 -20.25 -0.83
CA ILE A 122 6.86 -20.13 -2.28
C ILE A 122 5.63 -20.62 -3.05
N TYR A 123 4.94 -21.67 -2.56
CA TYR A 123 3.73 -22.16 -3.19
C TYR A 123 2.60 -21.13 -3.19
N PHE A 124 2.46 -20.34 -2.12
CA PHE A 124 1.51 -19.23 -2.07
C PHE A 124 1.85 -18.17 -3.13
N ALA A 125 3.12 -17.78 -3.20
CA ALA A 125 3.61 -16.80 -4.18
C ALA A 125 3.31 -17.27 -5.63
N MET A 126 3.64 -18.52 -5.96
CA MET A 126 3.37 -19.11 -7.29
C MET A 126 1.89 -19.16 -7.65
N ILE A 127 1.01 -19.54 -6.70
CA ILE A 127 -0.44 -19.55 -6.94
C ILE A 127 -0.95 -18.13 -7.19
N THR A 128 -0.51 -17.14 -6.41
CA THR A 128 -0.94 -15.75 -6.61
C THR A 128 -0.46 -15.17 -7.94
N LEU A 129 0.75 -15.54 -8.38
CA LEU A 129 1.26 -15.16 -9.70
C LEU A 129 0.40 -15.78 -10.81
N ALA A 130 0.13 -17.08 -10.71
CA ALA A 130 -0.68 -17.81 -11.70
C ALA A 130 -2.09 -17.21 -11.80
N LEU A 131 -2.77 -16.99 -10.67
CA LEU A 131 -4.09 -16.37 -10.64
C LEU A 131 -4.06 -14.93 -11.19
N GLY A 132 -2.99 -14.18 -10.91
CA GLY A 132 -2.82 -12.85 -11.46
C GLY A 132 -2.62 -12.85 -12.97
N GLN A 133 -1.88 -13.80 -13.51
CA GLN A 133 -1.73 -14.00 -14.96
C GLN A 133 -3.03 -14.44 -15.63
N MET A 134 -3.82 -15.31 -14.97
CA MET A 134 -5.16 -15.66 -15.48
C MET A 134 -6.05 -14.41 -15.60
N PHE A 135 -6.03 -13.53 -14.59
CA PHE A 135 -6.78 -12.27 -14.66
C PHE A 135 -6.22 -11.28 -15.68
N TYR A 136 -4.90 -11.26 -15.90
CA TYR A 136 -4.27 -10.48 -16.97
C TYR A 136 -4.83 -10.89 -18.34
N PHE A 137 -4.84 -12.19 -18.67
CA PHE A 137 -5.40 -12.67 -19.94
C PHE A 137 -6.91 -12.45 -20.04
N PHE A 138 -7.63 -12.53 -18.92
CA PHE A 138 -9.03 -12.14 -18.87
C PHE A 138 -9.22 -10.66 -19.25
N CYS A 139 -8.42 -9.74 -18.68
CA CYS A 139 -8.47 -8.33 -19.03
C CYS A 139 -7.99 -8.04 -20.45
N LEU A 140 -7.14 -8.88 -21.04
CA LEU A 140 -6.73 -8.75 -22.42
C LEU A 140 -7.89 -9.07 -23.38
N GLN A 141 -8.71 -10.07 -23.05
CA GLN A 141 -9.78 -10.57 -23.93
C GLN A 141 -11.15 -9.92 -23.67
N ALA A 142 -11.39 -9.42 -22.46
CA ALA A 142 -12.67 -8.84 -22.09
C ALA A 142 -12.96 -7.55 -22.90
N GLY A 143 -14.15 -7.46 -23.51
CA GLY A 143 -14.51 -6.29 -24.30
C GLY A 143 -14.56 -4.98 -23.49
N PHE A 144 -14.93 -5.05 -22.21
CA PHE A 144 -15.10 -3.86 -21.36
C PHE A 144 -13.78 -3.17 -21.00
N THR A 145 -12.65 -3.90 -20.97
CA THR A 145 -11.33 -3.35 -20.63
C THR A 145 -10.64 -2.69 -21.82
N HIS A 146 -11.13 -2.92 -23.05
CA HIS A 146 -10.48 -2.49 -24.29
C HIS A 146 -9.07 -3.09 -24.49
N GLY A 147 -8.80 -4.25 -23.88
CA GLY A 147 -7.56 -5.02 -24.10
C GLY A 147 -6.28 -4.24 -23.80
N GLU A 148 -5.36 -4.19 -24.77
CA GLU A 148 -4.07 -3.50 -24.63
C GLU A 148 -4.20 -1.97 -24.63
N ASP A 149 -5.21 -1.42 -25.33
CA ASP A 149 -5.45 0.03 -25.39
C ASP A 149 -5.87 0.59 -24.02
N GLY A 150 -6.55 -0.25 -23.23
CA GLY A 150 -7.09 0.12 -21.94
C GLY A 150 -8.22 1.15 -22.04
N ILE A 151 -8.75 1.55 -20.89
CA ILE A 151 -9.79 2.58 -20.83
C ILE A 151 -9.11 3.94 -20.74
N GLN A 152 -9.15 4.72 -21.83
CA GLN A 152 -8.61 6.07 -21.90
C GLN A 152 -9.67 7.14 -21.61
N SER A 153 -9.23 8.37 -21.31
CA SER A 153 -10.10 9.55 -21.11
C SER A 153 -11.18 9.35 -20.05
N VAL A 154 -10.82 8.77 -18.91
CA VAL A 154 -11.71 8.64 -17.76
C VAL A 154 -12.00 10.05 -17.20
N PRO A 155 -13.27 10.47 -17.12
CA PRO A 155 -13.60 11.79 -16.63
C PRO A 155 -13.34 11.86 -15.11
N ARG A 156 -12.70 12.95 -14.66
CA ARG A 156 -12.50 13.19 -13.22
C ARG A 156 -13.79 13.57 -12.51
N GLY A 157 -14.74 14.17 -13.23
CA GLY A 157 -16.07 14.51 -12.74
C GLY A 157 -16.08 15.58 -11.64
N HIS A 158 -17.23 15.70 -10.96
CA HIS A 158 -17.43 16.54 -9.79
C HIS A 158 -17.63 15.68 -8.53
N LEU A 159 -16.94 16.00 -7.45
CA LEU A 159 -17.05 15.32 -6.16
C LEU A 159 -18.36 15.73 -5.51
N PHE A 160 -19.24 14.76 -5.21
CA PHE A 160 -20.57 15.02 -4.67
C PHE A 160 -21.38 16.05 -5.49
N GLY A 161 -21.06 16.22 -6.78
CA GLY A 161 -21.66 17.24 -7.65
C GLY A 161 -21.28 18.70 -7.34
N LEU A 162 -20.39 18.95 -6.38
CA LEU A 162 -20.08 20.30 -5.87
C LEU A 162 -18.64 20.75 -6.15
N ILE A 163 -17.66 19.85 -6.12
CA ILE A 163 -16.24 20.19 -6.28
C ILE A 163 -15.73 19.66 -7.61
N ASP A 164 -15.22 20.52 -8.49
CA ASP A 164 -14.60 20.10 -9.75
C ASP A 164 -13.23 19.43 -9.51
N LEU A 165 -13.09 18.15 -9.87
CA LEU A 165 -11.82 17.42 -9.80
C LEU A 165 -10.97 17.59 -11.06
N ASN A 166 -11.44 18.29 -12.09
CA ASN A 166 -10.58 18.67 -13.21
C ASN A 166 -9.46 19.60 -12.75
N GLN A 167 -9.73 20.44 -11.74
CA GLN A 167 -8.72 21.30 -11.14
C GLN A 167 -7.67 20.46 -10.40
N PRO A 168 -6.38 20.52 -10.79
CA PRO A 168 -5.32 19.67 -10.21
C PRO A 168 -5.17 19.82 -8.69
N THR A 169 -5.41 21.01 -8.16
CA THR A 169 -5.34 21.30 -6.72
C THR A 169 -6.44 20.59 -5.93
N ASN A 170 -7.68 20.60 -6.44
CA ASN A 170 -8.80 19.92 -5.79
C ASN A 170 -8.60 18.41 -5.82
N MET A 171 -8.14 17.89 -6.97
CA MET A 171 -7.79 16.48 -7.13
C MET A 171 -6.69 16.08 -6.14
N TYR A 172 -5.67 16.92 -5.96
CA TYR A 172 -4.61 16.66 -4.99
C TYR A 172 -5.13 16.51 -3.56
N TYR A 173 -5.95 17.45 -3.08
CA TYR A 173 -6.52 17.37 -1.74
C TYR A 173 -7.46 16.17 -1.56
N PHE A 174 -8.19 15.79 -2.62
CA PHE A 174 -8.99 14.57 -2.62
C PHE A 174 -8.12 13.32 -2.47
N VAL A 175 -7.07 13.19 -3.29
CA VAL A 175 -6.11 12.06 -3.21
C VAL A 175 -5.43 12.02 -1.84
N LEU A 176 -5.04 13.18 -1.30
CA LEU A 176 -4.45 13.28 0.04
C LEU A 176 -5.43 12.81 1.12
N ALA A 177 -6.70 13.21 1.05
CA ALA A 177 -7.73 12.75 1.98
C ALA A 177 -7.91 11.22 1.91
N VAL A 178 -8.01 10.65 0.70
CA VAL A 178 -8.12 9.20 0.51
C VAL A 178 -6.88 8.47 1.03
N PHE A 179 -5.68 9.01 0.80
CA PHE A 179 -4.43 8.47 1.32
C PHE A 179 -4.43 8.45 2.86
N LEU A 180 -4.78 9.56 3.50
CA LEU A 180 -4.83 9.65 4.97
C LEU A 180 -5.87 8.69 5.56
N ILE A 181 -7.04 8.58 4.93
CA ILE A 181 -8.08 7.61 5.31
C ILE A 181 -7.55 6.17 5.17
N GLY A 182 -6.85 5.86 4.07
CA GLY A 182 -6.23 4.56 3.85
C GLY A 182 -5.18 4.21 4.91
N ILE A 183 -4.27 5.15 5.24
CA ILE A 183 -3.28 4.96 6.30
C ILE A 183 -3.95 4.81 7.67
N ALA A 184 -4.98 5.60 7.97
CA ALA A 184 -5.74 5.50 9.21
C ALA A 184 -6.43 4.14 9.36
N MET A 185 -7.02 3.61 8.27
CA MET A 185 -7.59 2.26 8.23
C MET A 185 -6.53 1.19 8.50
N ILE A 186 -5.36 1.28 7.85
CA ILE A 186 -4.24 0.36 8.06
C ILE A 186 -3.78 0.39 9.52
N TRP A 187 -3.57 1.59 10.07
CA TRP A 187 -3.14 1.77 11.46
C TRP A 187 -4.16 1.20 12.45
N ARG A 188 -5.46 1.45 12.23
CA ARG A 188 -6.53 0.90 13.06
C ARG A 188 -6.58 -0.62 13.00
N PHE A 189 -6.40 -1.19 11.81
CA PHE A 189 -6.42 -2.63 11.59
C PHE A 189 -5.24 -3.33 12.29
N ILE A 190 -4.03 -2.79 12.17
CA ILE A 190 -2.81 -3.33 12.78
C ILE A 190 -2.86 -3.28 14.31
N ASN A 191 -3.39 -2.20 14.88
CA ASN A 191 -3.48 -2.01 16.34
C ASN A 191 -4.74 -2.63 16.96
N SER A 192 -5.56 -3.32 16.17
CA SER A 192 -6.72 -4.06 16.66
C SER A 192 -6.31 -5.46 17.19
N PRO A 193 -7.20 -6.14 17.95
CA PRO A 193 -7.00 -7.55 18.32
C PRO A 193 -6.73 -8.46 17.13
N PHE A 194 -7.35 -8.15 15.97
CA PHE A 194 -7.11 -8.88 14.73
C PHE A 194 -5.63 -8.79 14.30
N GLY A 195 -5.05 -7.59 14.33
CA GLY A 195 -3.65 -7.36 13.99
C GLY A 195 -2.67 -8.04 14.96
N MET A 196 -3.00 -8.11 16.25
CA MET A 196 -2.20 -8.86 17.24
C MET A 196 -2.20 -10.36 16.93
N ILE A 197 -3.34 -10.92 16.55
CA ILE A 197 -3.43 -12.33 16.14
C ILE A 197 -2.61 -12.58 14.87
N LEU A 198 -2.67 -11.69 13.87
CA LEU A 198 -1.83 -11.80 12.67
C LEU A 198 -0.33 -11.83 12.99
N LYS A 199 0.13 -10.96 13.90
CA LYS A 199 1.54 -10.97 14.36
C LYS A 199 1.89 -12.31 14.99
N SER A 200 1.01 -12.87 15.83
CA SER A 200 1.24 -14.19 16.43
C SER A 200 1.29 -15.32 15.38
N ILE A 201 0.46 -15.25 14.34
CA ILE A 201 0.45 -16.18 13.20
C ILE A 201 1.77 -16.09 12.42
N ARG A 202 2.29 -14.88 12.22
CA ARG A 202 3.57 -14.64 11.53
C ARG A 202 4.76 -15.20 12.32
N GLU A 203 4.74 -15.12 13.64
CA GLU A 203 5.81 -15.66 14.49
C GLU A 203 5.79 -17.18 14.56
N ASN A 204 4.64 -17.78 14.85
CA ASN A 204 4.48 -19.23 14.88
C ASN A 204 3.03 -19.63 14.63
N GLU A 205 2.75 -20.02 13.39
CA GLU A 205 1.44 -20.46 12.96
C GLU A 205 0.95 -21.72 13.71
N GLN A 206 1.82 -22.69 13.98
CA GLN A 206 1.44 -23.90 14.71
C GLN A 206 0.96 -23.57 16.12
N ARG A 207 1.65 -22.65 16.81
CA ARG A 207 1.27 -22.18 18.15
C ARG A 207 -0.08 -21.44 18.15
N ALA A 208 -0.35 -20.62 17.14
CA ALA A 208 -1.64 -19.94 17.01
C ALA A 208 -2.79 -20.94 16.82
N ILE A 209 -2.56 -22.02 16.06
CA ILE A 209 -3.53 -23.12 15.90
C ILE A 209 -3.76 -23.85 17.23
N SER A 210 -2.70 -24.11 18.00
CA SER A 210 -2.81 -24.77 19.33
C SER A 210 -3.65 -23.97 20.32
N LEU A 211 -3.63 -22.63 20.21
CA LEU A 211 -4.43 -21.72 21.02
C LEU A 211 -5.90 -21.60 20.56
N GLY A 212 -6.30 -22.34 19.52
CA GLY A 212 -7.68 -22.39 19.01
C GLY A 212 -8.02 -21.31 17.97
N TYR A 213 -7.05 -20.52 17.49
CA TYR A 213 -7.32 -19.51 16.47
C TYR A 213 -7.50 -20.13 15.08
N SER A 214 -8.54 -19.72 14.37
CA SER A 214 -8.78 -20.11 12.98
C SER A 214 -7.86 -19.36 12.01
N VAL A 215 -6.58 -19.76 11.95
CA VAL A 215 -5.52 -19.05 11.17
C VAL A 215 -5.93 -18.72 9.74
N ARG A 216 -6.59 -19.65 9.05
CA ARG A 216 -7.07 -19.46 7.67
C ARG A 216 -7.99 -18.25 7.53
N ASN A 217 -8.92 -18.05 8.45
CA ASN A 217 -9.90 -16.96 8.37
C ASN A 217 -9.23 -15.60 8.64
N TYR A 218 -8.27 -15.56 9.57
CA TYR A 218 -7.47 -14.35 9.84
C TYR A 218 -6.59 -13.99 8.63
N LYS A 219 -5.94 -14.97 8.01
CA LYS A 219 -5.17 -14.76 6.76
C LYS A 219 -6.06 -14.29 5.62
N LEU A 220 -7.26 -14.86 5.45
CA LEU A 220 -8.21 -14.43 4.43
C LEU A 220 -8.66 -12.98 4.66
N GLY A 221 -9.03 -12.63 5.89
CA GLY A 221 -9.45 -11.26 6.23
C GLY A 221 -8.33 -10.24 5.97
N ALA A 222 -7.08 -10.57 6.34
CA ALA A 222 -5.94 -9.72 6.03
C ALA A 222 -5.71 -9.56 4.52
N PHE A 223 -5.87 -10.64 3.76
CA PHE A 223 -5.73 -10.63 2.30
C PHE A 223 -6.80 -9.78 1.62
N VAL A 224 -8.07 -9.93 2.01
CA VAL A 224 -9.18 -9.12 1.49
C VAL A 224 -9.00 -7.64 1.83
N MET A 225 -8.59 -7.32 3.07
CA MET A 225 -8.33 -5.94 3.47
C MET A 225 -7.18 -5.32 2.68
N SER A 226 -6.09 -6.08 2.48
CA SER A 226 -4.97 -5.66 1.62
C SER A 226 -5.43 -5.41 0.18
N ALA A 227 -6.23 -6.31 -0.38
CA ALA A 227 -6.78 -6.18 -1.73
C ALA A 227 -7.71 -4.97 -1.86
N ALA A 228 -8.57 -4.71 -0.87
CA ALA A 228 -9.48 -3.56 -0.87
C ALA A 228 -8.71 -2.23 -0.85
N LEU A 229 -7.69 -2.08 0.01
CA LEU A 229 -6.86 -0.88 0.07
C LEU A 229 -5.97 -0.72 -1.17
N THR A 230 -5.47 -1.82 -1.71
CA THR A 230 -4.78 -1.85 -3.01
C THR A 230 -5.72 -1.36 -4.12
N GLY A 231 -6.98 -1.79 -4.10
CA GLY A 231 -8.00 -1.35 -5.03
C GLY A 231 -8.37 0.13 -4.86
N LEU A 232 -8.38 0.64 -3.62
CA LEU A 232 -8.55 2.07 -3.35
C LEU A 232 -7.45 2.89 -4.06
N ALA A 233 -6.20 2.46 -3.94
CA ALA A 233 -5.08 3.09 -4.62
C ALA A 233 -5.21 3.01 -6.16
N GLY A 234 -5.60 1.86 -6.70
CA GLY A 234 -5.78 1.65 -8.14
C GLY A 234 -6.95 2.45 -8.74
N GLY A 235 -8.09 2.49 -8.06
CA GLY A 235 -9.26 3.27 -8.49
C GLY A 235 -8.99 4.77 -8.50
N VAL A 236 -8.33 5.29 -7.46
CA VAL A 236 -7.90 6.69 -7.42
C VAL A 236 -6.87 6.98 -8.51
N LYS A 237 -5.90 6.08 -8.73
CA LYS A 237 -4.89 6.19 -9.80
C LYS A 237 -5.54 6.31 -11.18
N ALA A 238 -6.61 5.55 -11.46
CA ALA A 238 -7.33 5.62 -12.72
C ALA A 238 -7.95 7.01 -12.97
N LEU A 239 -8.46 7.67 -11.93
CA LEU A 239 -9.01 9.04 -12.04
C LEU A 239 -7.91 10.10 -12.15
N VAL A 240 -6.81 9.96 -11.39
CA VAL A 240 -5.67 10.89 -11.44
C VAL A 240 -5.09 10.95 -12.84
N PHE A 241 -4.81 9.79 -13.43
CA PHE A 241 -4.19 9.68 -14.75
C PHE A 241 -5.19 9.68 -15.90
N GLN A 242 -6.48 9.54 -15.60
CA GLN A 242 -7.56 9.46 -16.58
C GLN A 242 -7.45 8.25 -17.52
N PHE A 243 -6.75 7.21 -17.10
CA PHE A 243 -6.67 5.95 -17.83
C PHE A 243 -6.47 4.74 -16.91
N ALA A 244 -6.92 3.59 -17.37
CA ALA A 244 -6.62 2.27 -16.82
C ALA A 244 -6.04 1.38 -17.92
N THR A 245 -4.83 0.86 -17.73
CA THR A 245 -4.08 0.13 -18.76
C THR A 245 -3.72 -1.28 -18.32
N LEU A 246 -3.48 -2.17 -19.27
CA LEU A 246 -3.18 -3.57 -18.99
C LEU A 246 -1.87 -3.76 -18.22
N THR A 247 -0.94 -2.81 -18.35
CA THR A 247 0.31 -2.74 -17.58
C THR A 247 0.09 -2.68 -16.06
N ASP A 248 -1.03 -2.12 -15.59
CA ASP A 248 -1.35 -2.03 -14.16
C ASP A 248 -1.70 -3.41 -13.56
N VAL A 249 -2.14 -4.36 -14.39
CA VAL A 249 -2.48 -5.74 -14.02
C VAL A 249 -1.29 -6.68 -14.16
N GLY A 250 -0.24 -6.26 -14.88
CA GLY A 250 0.96 -7.05 -15.13
C GLY A 250 1.70 -7.44 -13.86
N TRP A 251 2.35 -8.61 -13.86
CA TRP A 251 3.10 -9.10 -12.70
C TRP A 251 4.28 -8.17 -12.33
N GLN A 252 4.78 -7.41 -13.30
CA GLN A 252 5.83 -6.40 -13.09
C GLN A 252 5.40 -5.35 -12.07
N MET A 253 4.12 -4.94 -12.09
CA MET A 253 3.56 -3.99 -11.13
C MET A 253 3.54 -4.56 -9.70
N SER A 254 3.27 -5.87 -9.54
CA SER A 254 3.44 -6.57 -8.26
C SER A 254 4.92 -6.61 -7.83
N GLY A 255 5.83 -6.75 -8.80
CA GLY A 255 7.27 -6.64 -8.56
C GLY A 255 7.63 -5.28 -7.96
N GLU A 256 7.20 -4.20 -8.60
CA GLU A 256 7.50 -2.83 -8.14
C GLU A 256 7.04 -2.56 -6.70
N VAL A 257 5.83 -2.96 -6.32
CA VAL A 257 5.34 -2.76 -4.95
C VAL A 257 6.11 -3.60 -3.93
N ILE A 258 6.57 -4.79 -4.33
CA ILE A 258 7.49 -5.59 -3.51
C ILE A 258 8.79 -4.81 -3.31
N LEU A 259 9.37 -4.22 -4.36
CA LEU A 259 10.59 -3.42 -4.22
C LEU A 259 10.38 -2.24 -3.28
N MET A 260 9.28 -1.49 -3.45
CA MET A 260 8.94 -0.34 -2.60
C MET A 260 8.84 -0.73 -1.12
N THR A 261 8.20 -1.85 -0.81
CA THR A 261 8.04 -2.31 0.58
C THR A 261 9.31 -2.89 1.18
N LEU A 262 10.07 -3.66 0.41
CA LEU A 262 11.37 -4.21 0.84
C LEU A 262 12.38 -3.09 1.11
N LEU A 263 12.50 -2.14 0.17
CA LEU A 263 13.40 -1.00 0.28
C LEU A 263 13.05 -0.12 1.48
N GLY A 264 11.76 0.16 1.65
CA GLY A 264 11.24 0.97 2.74
C GLY A 264 11.43 0.35 4.12
N GLY A 265 11.17 -0.95 4.24
CA GLY A 265 11.28 -1.70 5.49
C GLY A 265 9.99 -2.48 5.80
N ILE A 266 10.07 -3.80 5.69
CA ILE A 266 8.94 -4.72 5.90
C ILE A 266 8.42 -4.66 7.34
N GLY A 267 7.10 -4.63 7.50
CA GLY A 267 6.45 -4.68 8.82
C GLY A 267 6.44 -3.35 9.58
N THR A 268 6.86 -2.27 8.93
CA THR A 268 6.73 -0.89 9.45
C THR A 268 5.62 -0.14 8.72
N LEU A 269 4.91 0.78 9.38
CA LEU A 269 3.86 1.56 8.73
C LEU A 269 4.44 2.61 7.75
N ILE A 270 5.57 3.23 8.14
CA ILE A 270 6.20 4.35 7.42
C ILE A 270 7.15 3.87 6.32
N GLY A 271 7.79 2.70 6.49
CA GLY A 271 8.77 2.15 5.53
C GLY A 271 8.26 2.17 4.09
N PRO A 272 7.12 1.53 3.79
CA PRO A 272 6.56 1.52 2.44
C PRO A 272 6.33 2.90 1.82
N ILE A 273 6.00 3.92 2.62
CA ILE A 273 5.80 5.30 2.14
C ILE A 273 7.13 5.88 1.65
N VAL A 274 8.21 5.69 2.43
CA VAL A 274 9.55 6.15 2.07
C VAL A 274 10.07 5.38 0.85
N GLY A 275 9.88 4.06 0.82
CA GLY A 275 10.28 3.22 -0.31
C GLY A 275 9.54 3.57 -1.60
N ALA A 276 8.23 3.80 -1.54
CA ALA A 276 7.46 4.32 -2.67
C ALA A 276 7.96 5.69 -3.11
N GLY A 277 8.25 6.61 -2.17
CA GLY A 277 8.82 7.91 -2.48
C GLY A 277 10.14 7.82 -3.23
N LEU A 278 11.04 6.92 -2.83
CA LEU A 278 12.32 6.72 -3.50
C LEU A 278 12.18 6.07 -4.89
N VAL A 279 11.39 5.01 -5.01
CA VAL A 279 11.23 4.31 -6.29
C VAL A 279 10.49 5.19 -7.30
N VAL A 280 9.42 5.87 -6.87
CA VAL A 280 8.62 6.73 -7.77
C VAL A 280 9.40 7.99 -8.18
N THR A 281 10.16 8.62 -7.27
CA THR A 281 11.04 9.76 -7.65
C THR A 281 12.10 9.31 -8.64
N LEU A 282 12.75 8.18 -8.40
CA LEU A 282 13.75 7.61 -9.30
C LEU A 282 13.17 7.31 -10.68
N GLN A 283 12.03 6.62 -10.74
CA GLN A 283 11.32 6.33 -11.99
C GLN A 283 10.97 7.62 -12.75
N ASN A 284 10.50 8.66 -12.05
CA ASN A 284 10.12 9.93 -12.67
C ASN A 284 11.32 10.69 -13.24
N TYR A 285 12.46 10.68 -12.55
CA TYR A 285 13.69 11.35 -13.01
C TYR A 285 14.37 10.60 -14.17
N LEU A 286 14.36 9.27 -14.12
CA LEU A 286 14.91 8.44 -15.19
C LEU A 286 14.00 8.36 -16.42
N ALA A 287 12.69 8.58 -16.26
CA ALA A 287 11.77 8.59 -17.40
C ALA A 287 12.12 9.66 -18.45
N THR A 288 12.79 10.74 -18.05
CA THR A 288 13.28 11.79 -18.96
C THR A 288 14.71 11.55 -19.47
N SER A 289 15.35 10.43 -19.10
CA SER A 289 16.71 10.06 -19.52
C SER A 289 16.67 8.97 -20.58
N ASP A 290 17.71 8.86 -21.42
CA ASP A 290 17.82 7.81 -22.46
C ASP A 290 18.09 6.39 -21.92
N PHE A 291 18.22 6.25 -20.59
CA PHE A 291 18.54 4.97 -19.97
C PHE A 291 17.30 4.12 -19.71
N PRO A 292 17.39 2.77 -19.87
CA PRO A 292 16.29 1.88 -19.54
C PRO A 292 16.00 1.89 -18.03
N VAL A 293 14.91 2.53 -17.64
CA VAL A 293 14.47 2.72 -16.25
C VAL A 293 14.47 1.40 -15.48
N THR A 294 13.96 0.33 -16.08
CA THR A 294 13.84 -1.00 -15.48
C THR A 294 15.19 -1.57 -15.00
N ILE A 295 16.25 -1.40 -15.80
CA ILE A 295 17.58 -1.91 -15.46
C ILE A 295 18.12 -1.15 -14.25
N ILE A 296 18.02 0.19 -14.26
CA ILE A 296 18.53 0.99 -13.15
C ILE A 296 17.73 0.74 -11.88
N THR A 297 16.40 0.64 -11.95
CA THR A 297 15.58 0.28 -10.78
C THR A 297 15.96 -1.09 -10.22
N GLY A 298 16.28 -2.07 -11.07
CA GLY A 298 16.75 -3.39 -10.65
C GLY A 298 18.12 -3.36 -9.97
N VAL A 299 19.06 -2.57 -10.50
CA VAL A 299 20.40 -2.38 -9.91
C VAL A 299 20.32 -1.65 -8.57
N VAL A 300 19.55 -0.56 -8.49
CA VAL A 300 19.33 0.18 -7.24
C VAL A 300 18.69 -0.73 -6.21
N PHE A 301 17.70 -1.52 -6.60
CA PHE A 301 17.11 -2.52 -5.72
C PHE A 301 18.14 -3.54 -5.21
N MET A 302 18.94 -4.11 -6.10
CA MET A 302 19.99 -5.07 -5.73
C MET A 302 20.99 -4.44 -4.74
N ALA A 303 21.46 -3.24 -5.03
CA ALA A 303 22.35 -2.50 -4.14
C ALA A 303 21.69 -2.28 -2.77
N CYS A 304 20.44 -1.81 -2.74
CA CYS A 304 19.74 -1.55 -1.50
C CYS A 304 19.47 -2.81 -0.68
N VAL A 305 19.12 -3.94 -1.29
CA VAL A 305 18.92 -5.20 -0.56
C VAL A 305 20.24 -5.76 -0.01
N LEU A 306 21.34 -5.58 -0.72
CA LEU A 306 22.67 -6.00 -0.27
C LEU A 306 23.23 -5.12 0.85
N LEU A 307 22.99 -3.81 0.77
CA LEU A 307 23.48 -2.82 1.75
C LEU A 307 22.58 -2.73 2.99
N PHE A 308 21.25 -2.71 2.82
CA PHE A 308 20.28 -2.43 3.87
C PHE A 308 19.44 -3.68 4.21
N ARG A 309 19.99 -4.59 5.04
CA ARG A 309 19.32 -5.86 5.42
C ARG A 309 17.97 -5.69 6.15
N ARG A 310 17.67 -4.51 6.69
CA ARG A 310 16.41 -4.19 7.39
C ARG A 310 15.52 -3.18 6.63
N GLY A 311 15.95 -2.72 5.45
CA GLY A 311 15.36 -1.58 4.75
C GLY A 311 15.77 -0.23 5.37
N ILE A 312 15.52 0.87 4.65
CA ILE A 312 16.00 2.22 4.99
C ILE A 312 15.43 2.69 6.34
N VAL A 313 14.13 2.51 6.53
CA VAL A 313 13.49 2.88 7.79
C VAL A 313 13.91 1.92 8.90
N GLY A 314 14.02 0.62 8.62
CA GLY A 314 14.51 -0.36 9.60
C GLY A 314 15.92 -0.07 10.13
N GLU A 315 16.81 0.48 9.30
CA GLU A 315 18.13 0.96 9.75
C GLU A 315 18.06 2.28 10.51
N PHE A 316 17.17 3.20 10.12
CA PHE A 316 16.95 4.44 10.88
C PHE A 316 16.47 4.16 12.31
N TYR A 317 15.54 3.21 12.48
CA TYR A 317 15.08 2.74 13.80
C TYR A 317 16.21 2.04 14.59
N ALA A 318 17.10 1.31 13.92
CA ALA A 318 18.24 0.64 14.57
C ALA A 318 19.38 1.62 14.96
N SER A 319 19.46 2.78 14.29
CA SER A 319 20.48 3.80 14.54
C SER A 319 20.33 4.48 15.90
N ARG A 320 21.43 5.07 16.41
CA ARG A 320 21.44 5.85 17.66
C ARG A 320 20.42 7.00 17.65
N LEU A 321 20.02 7.50 16.47
CA LEU A 321 19.01 8.55 16.32
C LEU A 321 17.58 8.05 16.60
N GLY A 322 17.19 6.87 16.09
CA GLY A 322 15.88 6.27 16.33
C GLY A 322 15.64 5.95 17.81
N LYS A 323 16.64 5.33 18.45
CA LYS A 323 16.61 5.05 19.89
C LYS A 323 16.53 6.32 20.75
N LYS A 324 17.09 7.44 20.28
CA LYS A 324 17.04 8.74 21.00
C LYS A 324 15.71 9.45 20.81
N LEU A 325 14.96 9.14 19.76
CA LEU A 325 13.63 9.67 19.45
C LEU A 325 12.48 8.77 19.99
N GLY A 326 12.81 7.68 20.68
CA GLY A 326 11.82 6.79 21.32
C GLY A 326 11.09 5.87 20.34
N PHE A 327 11.75 5.51 19.25
CA PHE A 327 11.26 4.69 18.15
C PHE A 327 11.94 3.32 18.12
#